data_AF-A0A2V9VC77-F1
#
_entry.id   AF-A0A2V9VC77-F1
#
_cell.length_a   1.000
_cell.length_b   1.000
_cell.length_c   1.000
_cell.angle_alpha   90.00
_cell.angle_beta   90.00
_cell.angle_gamma   90.00
#
_symmetry.space_group_name_H-M   'P 1'
#
loop_
_entity.id
_entity.type
_entity.pdbx_description
1 polymer ?
#
loop_
_entity_poly.entity_id
_entity_poly.type
_entity_poly.pdbx_seq_one_letter_code
_entity_poly.pdbx_strand_id
1 'polypeptide(L)'
;MNRKAQSIPLILALIFLITFFTTPLDAQLIPLQSLVTPSTTIQKDGHLVTFAVHGFIEFQSLAELFPYIESQTKRWRGTLDDSQLQNLAGELLRRGIESRTISMIDERPLETLITHTAAELSEAIAHVKEPLPPGYLEAFLAAQEKWKHSMNCWSASSSIPGRVLSNWYPIEEGILLYGATYDSPEHFWQAVKYHPDITIAQLTDLINQLEKKDWSSWLQRLDSDPNLYLPNAYAVEFLRHNLTSDRLRWFRDELTRHNLQQTERARTAQKRSTAPFRFTAFEEKVLWGDLADVFHLVYTFSRPDDPIRKNLADHHFDAVYLEARKMPFISEDFRSLMLEIWRVKYQQMPRFREVISGIPHEIRLEHFLNDGDSPDIPIPVYIHYLNQMRDLASRPPVNE
;
A
#
# COMPACT_ATOMS: atom_id res chain seq x y z
N MET A 1 29.14 8.94 -56.66
CA MET A 1 28.89 7.52 -56.30
C MET A 1 28.16 7.46 -54.97
N ASN A 2 26.96 6.87 -54.99
CA ASN A 2 25.91 6.97 -53.98
C ASN A 2 26.20 6.17 -52.69
N ARG A 3 26.33 6.86 -51.55
CA ARG A 3 26.26 6.27 -50.18
C ARG A 3 24.81 6.06 -49.68
N LYS A 4 23.82 6.01 -50.57
CA LYS A 4 22.39 5.87 -50.20
C LYS A 4 21.83 4.44 -50.23
N ALA A 5 22.64 3.44 -50.59
CA ALA A 5 22.13 2.08 -50.84
C ALA A 5 22.38 1.03 -49.73
N GLN A 6 23.09 1.38 -48.65
CA GLN A 6 23.47 0.40 -47.60
C GLN A 6 22.71 0.53 -46.27
N SER A 7 21.91 1.57 -46.08
CA SER A 7 21.17 1.81 -44.81
C SER A 7 19.78 1.15 -44.78
N ILE A 8 19.21 0.83 -45.94
CA ILE A 8 17.86 0.28 -46.07
C ILE A 8 17.74 -1.15 -45.49
N PRO A 9 18.66 -2.11 -45.74
CA PRO A 9 18.51 -3.46 -45.23
C PRO A 9 18.71 -3.55 -43.71
N LEU A 10 19.50 -2.65 -43.11
CA LEU A 10 19.70 -2.61 -41.66
C LEU A 10 18.47 -2.07 -40.92
N ILE A 11 17.83 -1.04 -41.47
CA ILE A 11 16.59 -0.47 -40.92
C ILE A 11 15.43 -1.46 -41.05
N LEU A 12 15.32 -2.17 -42.19
CA LEU A 12 14.30 -3.21 -42.37
C LEU A 12 14.53 -4.42 -41.47
N ALA A 13 15.78 -4.86 -41.26
CA ALA A 13 16.10 -5.93 -40.32
C ALA A 13 15.79 -5.55 -38.86
N LEU A 14 16.02 -4.28 -38.48
CA LEU A 14 15.69 -3.76 -37.15
C LEU A 14 14.17 -3.65 -36.95
N ILE A 15 13.42 -3.20 -37.95
CA ILE A 15 11.95 -3.16 -37.92
C ILE A 15 11.37 -4.58 -37.82
N PHE A 16 11.94 -5.54 -38.58
CA PHE A 16 11.51 -6.93 -38.53
C PHE A 16 11.78 -7.57 -37.16
N LEU A 17 12.93 -7.27 -36.54
CA LEU A 17 13.26 -7.72 -35.17
C LEU A 17 12.32 -7.09 -34.12
N ILE A 18 12.00 -5.80 -34.25
CA ILE A 18 11.06 -5.11 -33.35
C ILE A 18 9.67 -5.73 -33.48
N THR A 19 9.19 -6.04 -34.69
CA THR A 19 7.88 -6.67 -34.89
C THR A 19 7.80 -8.13 -34.46
N PHE A 20 8.91 -8.88 -34.45
CA PHE A 20 8.94 -10.28 -33.99
C PHE A 20 9.07 -10.42 -32.47
N PHE A 21 9.65 -9.43 -31.79
CA PHE A 21 9.72 -9.39 -30.32
C PHE A 21 8.59 -8.60 -29.66
N THR A 22 7.78 -7.86 -30.43
CA THR A 22 6.46 -7.42 -29.99
C THR A 22 5.43 -8.46 -30.40
N THR A 23 5.43 -9.62 -29.73
CA THR A 23 4.15 -10.32 -29.60
C THR A 23 3.21 -9.30 -28.96
N PRO A 24 2.03 -9.02 -29.55
CA PRO A 24 1.00 -8.35 -28.78
C PRO A 24 0.86 -9.19 -27.51
N LEU A 25 1.09 -8.57 -26.35
CA LEU A 25 0.69 -9.14 -25.08
C LEU A 25 -0.83 -9.22 -25.18
N ASP A 26 -1.33 -10.35 -25.72
CA ASP A 26 -2.75 -10.64 -25.69
C ASP A 26 -3.15 -10.52 -24.23
N ALA A 27 -4.10 -9.62 -23.96
CA ALA A 27 -4.65 -9.45 -22.64
C ALA A 27 -5.26 -10.79 -22.25
N GLN A 28 -4.52 -11.61 -21.49
CA GLN A 28 -4.98 -12.89 -20.99
C GLN A 28 -6.28 -12.65 -20.24
N LEU A 29 -7.39 -13.09 -20.84
CA LEU A 29 -8.71 -13.00 -20.24
C LEU A 29 -8.76 -13.98 -19.07
N ILE A 30 -9.26 -13.51 -17.93
CA ILE A 30 -9.47 -14.33 -16.74
C ILE A 30 -10.94 -14.75 -16.75
N PRO A 31 -11.27 -16.05 -16.94
CA PRO A 31 -12.67 -16.49 -16.87
C PRO A 31 -13.25 -16.24 -15.48
N LEU A 32 -14.52 -15.84 -15.39
CA LEU A 32 -15.20 -15.66 -14.11
C LEU A 32 -15.14 -16.95 -13.26
N GLN A 33 -15.28 -18.12 -13.89
CA GLN A 33 -15.15 -19.40 -13.21
C GLN A 33 -13.76 -19.58 -12.57
N SER A 34 -12.69 -19.15 -13.24
CA SER A 34 -11.32 -19.20 -12.72
C SER A 34 -11.12 -18.25 -11.53
N LEU A 35 -11.80 -17.12 -11.53
CA LEU A 35 -11.74 -16.17 -10.42
C LEU A 35 -12.37 -16.72 -9.13
N VAL A 36 -13.50 -17.44 -9.26
CA VAL A 36 -14.29 -17.93 -8.12
C VAL A 36 -13.94 -19.37 -7.69
N THR A 37 -13.15 -20.10 -8.46
CA THR A 37 -12.78 -21.49 -8.14
C THR A 37 -11.60 -21.51 -7.15
N PRO A 38 -11.73 -22.09 -5.94
CA PRO A 38 -10.75 -21.89 -4.89
C PRO A 38 -9.33 -22.35 -5.21
N SER A 39 -9.17 -23.49 -5.89
CA SER A 39 -7.87 -24.04 -6.28
C SER A 39 -7.15 -23.29 -7.40
N THR A 40 -7.83 -22.36 -8.07
CA THR A 40 -7.27 -21.71 -9.26
C THR A 40 -6.23 -20.66 -8.89
N THR A 41 -5.03 -20.80 -9.47
CA THR A 41 -4.00 -19.75 -9.48
C THR A 41 -4.19 -18.85 -10.70
N ILE A 42 -4.00 -17.53 -10.54
CA ILE A 42 -4.03 -16.59 -11.68
C ILE A 42 -2.58 -16.27 -12.04
N GLN A 43 -2.28 -16.28 -13.33
CA GLN A 43 -0.97 -15.89 -13.86
C GLN A 43 -1.10 -14.69 -14.80
N LYS A 44 -0.03 -13.93 -14.91
CA LYS A 44 0.18 -12.81 -15.83
C LYS A 44 1.59 -12.87 -16.37
N ASP A 45 1.73 -12.88 -17.69
CA ASP A 45 3.04 -12.83 -18.37
C ASP A 45 4.01 -13.91 -17.85
N GLY A 46 3.47 -15.09 -17.52
CA GLY A 46 4.22 -16.21 -16.94
C GLY A 46 4.52 -16.10 -15.43
N HIS A 47 4.06 -15.04 -14.76
CA HIS A 47 4.24 -14.80 -13.33
C HIS A 47 2.95 -15.04 -12.56
N LEU A 48 3.06 -15.59 -11.36
CA LEU A 48 1.93 -15.80 -10.48
C LEU A 48 1.44 -14.46 -9.91
N VAL A 49 0.12 -14.24 -9.92
CA VAL A 49 -0.52 -13.11 -9.25
C VAL A 49 -0.99 -13.57 -7.87
N THR A 50 -0.21 -13.24 -6.84
CA THR A 50 -0.56 -13.47 -5.45
C THR A 50 -1.56 -12.43 -4.95
N PHE A 51 -2.23 -12.75 -3.84
CA PHE A 51 -3.03 -11.82 -3.07
C PHE A 51 -2.72 -11.98 -1.59
N ALA A 52 -2.90 -10.94 -0.80
CA ALA A 52 -2.57 -10.96 0.61
C ALA A 52 -3.73 -10.61 1.53
N VAL A 53 -3.76 -11.22 2.71
CA VAL A 53 -4.51 -10.72 3.87
C VAL A 53 -3.55 -9.94 4.77
N HIS A 54 -4.02 -8.82 5.30
CA HIS A 54 -3.20 -7.88 6.08
C HIS A 54 -1.97 -7.37 5.30
N GLY A 55 -1.95 -7.43 3.97
CA GLY A 55 -0.85 -6.97 3.11
C GLY A 55 0.44 -7.81 3.15
N PHE A 56 0.58 -8.73 4.11
CA PHE A 56 1.82 -9.49 4.34
C PHE A 56 1.64 -11.01 4.30
N ILE A 57 0.41 -11.50 4.46
CA ILE A 57 0.13 -12.95 4.46
C ILE A 57 -0.37 -13.29 3.06
N GLU A 58 0.56 -13.74 2.22
CA GLU A 58 0.33 -13.99 0.80
C GLU A 58 -0.24 -15.39 0.53
N PHE A 59 -1.07 -15.46 -0.50
CA PHE A 59 -1.72 -16.66 -0.99
C PHE A 59 -1.66 -16.70 -2.51
N GLN A 60 -1.54 -17.90 -3.06
CA GLN A 60 -1.56 -18.16 -4.50
C GLN A 60 -2.97 -18.49 -5.01
N SER A 61 -3.80 -19.04 -4.11
CA SER A 61 -5.17 -19.50 -4.40
C SER A 61 -6.08 -19.29 -3.18
N LEU A 62 -7.39 -19.20 -3.38
CA LEU A 62 -8.35 -19.06 -2.26
C LEU A 62 -8.40 -20.34 -1.41
N ALA A 63 -8.07 -21.50 -1.98
CA ALA A 63 -7.95 -22.75 -1.24
C ALA A 63 -6.86 -22.68 -0.15
N GLU A 64 -5.78 -21.92 -0.36
CA GLU A 64 -4.73 -21.71 0.66
C GLU A 64 -5.19 -20.76 1.78
N LEU A 65 -6.11 -19.84 1.48
CA LEU A 65 -6.67 -18.91 2.46
C LEU A 65 -7.54 -19.63 3.50
N PHE A 66 -8.29 -20.67 3.12
CA PHE A 66 -9.25 -21.30 4.04
C PHE A 66 -8.59 -21.95 5.26
N PRO A 67 -7.51 -22.76 5.13
CA PRO A 67 -6.77 -23.27 6.29
C PRO A 67 -6.18 -22.16 7.16
N TYR A 68 -5.79 -21.03 6.56
CA TYR A 68 -5.34 -19.88 7.33
C TYR A 68 -6.47 -19.29 8.18
N ILE A 69 -7.67 -19.10 7.63
CA ILE A 69 -8.85 -18.63 8.39
C ILE A 69 -9.17 -19.59 9.54
N GLU A 70 -9.13 -20.90 9.30
CA GLU A 70 -9.30 -21.90 10.35
C GLU A 70 -8.22 -21.78 11.43
N SER A 71 -6.97 -21.55 11.05
CA SER A 71 -5.88 -21.38 12.02
C SER A 71 -6.11 -20.15 12.92
N GLN A 72 -6.60 -19.05 12.35
CA GLN A 72 -6.89 -17.83 13.11
C GLN A 72 -8.08 -18.02 14.05
N THR A 73 -9.17 -18.65 13.60
CA THR A 73 -10.31 -18.94 14.48
C THR A 73 -9.94 -19.92 15.60
N LYS A 74 -9.09 -20.93 15.32
CA LYS A 74 -8.58 -21.86 16.35
C LYS A 74 -7.67 -21.15 17.35
N ARG A 75 -6.81 -20.23 16.89
CA ARG A 75 -5.89 -19.44 17.73
C ARG A 75 -6.62 -18.67 18.82
N TRP A 76 -7.78 -18.11 18.52
CA TRP A 76 -8.52 -17.24 19.44
C TRP A 76 -9.65 -17.93 20.20
N ARG A 77 -9.82 -19.24 20.00
CA ARG A 77 -10.84 -20.02 20.69
C ARG A 77 -10.60 -19.99 22.19
N GLY A 78 -11.65 -19.69 22.96
CA GLY A 78 -11.60 -19.56 24.42
C GLY A 78 -11.30 -18.14 24.89
N THR A 79 -10.81 -17.25 24.02
CA THR A 79 -10.71 -15.81 24.30
C THR A 79 -11.82 -15.03 23.60
N LEU A 80 -12.20 -15.44 22.40
CA LEU A 80 -13.36 -14.91 21.67
C LEU A 80 -14.55 -15.87 21.78
N ASP A 81 -15.76 -15.30 21.78
CA ASP A 81 -17.00 -16.06 21.66
C ASP A 81 -17.28 -16.54 20.23
N ASP A 82 -18.26 -17.43 20.05
CA ASP A 82 -18.57 -18.02 18.75
C ASP A 82 -19.01 -16.98 17.71
N SER A 83 -19.71 -15.92 18.11
CA SER A 83 -20.12 -14.85 17.19
C SER A 83 -18.92 -14.04 16.72
N GLN A 84 -18.00 -13.72 17.62
CA GLN A 84 -16.75 -13.03 17.31
C GLN A 84 -15.87 -13.87 16.40
N LEU A 85 -15.80 -15.19 16.62
CA LEU A 85 -15.06 -16.12 15.76
C LEU A 85 -15.67 -16.21 14.36
N GLN A 86 -17.00 -16.25 14.24
CA GLN A 86 -17.71 -16.23 12.96
C GLN A 86 -17.46 -14.90 12.23
N ASN A 87 -17.54 -13.77 12.93
CA ASN A 87 -17.26 -12.45 12.37
C ASN A 87 -15.81 -12.34 11.87
N LEU A 88 -14.85 -12.86 12.65
CA LEU A 88 -13.44 -12.91 12.24
C LEU A 88 -13.27 -13.74 10.96
N ALA A 89 -13.88 -14.93 10.89
CA ALA A 89 -13.79 -15.78 9.71
C ALA A 89 -14.38 -15.10 8.47
N GLY A 90 -15.57 -14.51 8.60
CA GLY A 90 -16.23 -13.77 7.53
C GLY A 90 -15.41 -12.56 7.06
N GLU A 91 -14.82 -11.80 7.98
CA GLU A 91 -13.99 -10.64 7.62
C GLU A 91 -12.69 -11.05 6.92
N LEU A 92 -12.01 -12.10 7.38
CA LEU A 92 -10.80 -12.61 6.71
C LEU A 92 -11.13 -13.16 5.32
N LEU A 93 -12.25 -13.88 5.16
CA LEU A 93 -12.74 -14.36 3.87
C LEU A 93 -13.02 -13.19 2.92
N ARG A 94 -13.78 -12.19 3.39
CA ARG A 94 -14.10 -10.99 2.61
C ARG A 94 -12.85 -10.25 2.17
N ARG A 95 -11.88 -10.03 3.08
CA ARG A 95 -10.60 -9.40 2.76
C ARG A 95 -9.80 -10.20 1.74
N GLY A 96 -9.74 -11.52 1.88
CA GLY A 96 -9.02 -12.38 0.94
C GLY A 96 -9.65 -12.38 -0.46
N ILE A 97 -10.97 -12.44 -0.56
CA ILE A 97 -11.69 -12.32 -1.84
C ILE A 97 -11.52 -10.92 -2.44
N GLU A 98 -11.63 -9.87 -1.64
CA GLU A 98 -11.37 -8.52 -2.10
C GLU A 98 -9.93 -8.44 -2.65
N SER A 99 -8.94 -8.96 -1.91
CA SER A 99 -7.54 -9.05 -2.33
C SER A 99 -7.29 -9.82 -3.61
N ARG A 100 -8.02 -10.91 -3.78
CA ARG A 100 -8.01 -11.69 -5.01
C ARG A 100 -8.47 -10.89 -6.21
N THR A 101 -9.39 -9.94 -6.02
CA THR A 101 -10.05 -9.19 -7.08
C THR A 101 -9.34 -7.88 -7.42
N ILE A 102 -8.81 -7.12 -6.45
CA ILE A 102 -8.12 -5.84 -6.71
C ILE A 102 -6.60 -6.02 -6.58
N SER A 103 -6.02 -6.93 -7.35
CA SER A 103 -4.56 -7.02 -7.38
C SER A 103 -3.97 -5.77 -8.02
N MET A 104 -3.01 -5.16 -7.35
CA MET A 104 -2.25 -4.01 -7.86
C MET A 104 -1.23 -4.40 -8.93
N ILE A 105 -0.89 -5.69 -8.98
CA ILE A 105 -0.05 -6.28 -10.03
C ILE A 105 -0.87 -6.43 -11.33
N ASP A 106 -2.19 -6.62 -11.19
CA ASP A 106 -3.10 -6.92 -12.28
C ASP A 106 -4.55 -6.58 -11.93
N GLU A 107 -5.13 -5.53 -12.55
CA GLU A 107 -6.52 -5.11 -12.33
C GLU A 107 -7.53 -5.97 -13.13
N ARG A 108 -7.09 -6.93 -13.96
CA ARG A 108 -7.99 -7.79 -14.75
C ARG A 108 -8.94 -8.66 -13.92
N PRO A 109 -8.58 -9.20 -12.73
CA PRO A 109 -9.54 -9.88 -11.85
C PRO A 109 -10.68 -8.95 -11.42
N LEU A 110 -10.39 -7.67 -11.18
CA LEU A 110 -11.39 -6.66 -10.83
C LEU A 110 -12.30 -6.39 -12.03
N GLU A 111 -11.71 -6.14 -13.20
CA GLU A 111 -12.43 -5.95 -14.46
C GLU A 111 -13.36 -7.14 -14.75
N THR A 112 -12.84 -8.37 -14.59
CA THR A 112 -13.62 -9.60 -14.73
C THR A 112 -14.80 -9.62 -13.77
N LEU A 113 -14.60 -9.25 -12.50
CA LEU A 113 -15.68 -9.24 -11.52
C LEU A 113 -16.77 -8.20 -11.85
N ILE A 114 -16.40 -6.98 -12.22
CA ILE A 114 -17.35 -5.87 -12.41
C ILE A 114 -18.09 -5.93 -13.76
N THR A 115 -17.50 -6.59 -14.76
CA THR A 115 -18.13 -6.78 -16.08
C THR A 115 -19.22 -7.84 -16.10
N HIS A 116 -19.31 -8.68 -15.06
CA HIS A 116 -20.37 -9.66 -14.90
C HIS A 116 -21.47 -9.18 -13.93
N THR A 117 -22.66 -9.73 -14.10
CA THR A 117 -23.82 -9.49 -13.24
C THR A 117 -23.73 -10.29 -11.93
N ALA A 118 -24.55 -9.91 -10.94
CA ALA A 118 -24.67 -10.69 -9.71
C ALA A 118 -25.24 -12.11 -9.96
N ALA A 119 -26.10 -12.25 -10.98
CA ALA A 119 -26.66 -13.55 -11.38
C ALA A 119 -25.59 -14.45 -11.98
N GLU A 120 -24.77 -13.95 -12.91
CA GLU A 120 -23.64 -14.70 -13.50
C GLU A 120 -22.60 -15.09 -12.44
N LEU A 121 -22.32 -14.20 -11.48
CA LEU A 121 -21.43 -14.51 -10.35
C LEU A 121 -21.99 -15.60 -9.45
N SER A 122 -23.29 -15.53 -9.14
CA SER A 122 -23.98 -16.56 -8.34
C SER A 122 -23.98 -17.90 -9.06
N GLU A 123 -24.23 -17.89 -10.37
CA GLU A 123 -24.20 -19.09 -11.21
C GLU A 123 -22.79 -19.69 -11.28
N ALA A 124 -21.75 -18.90 -11.50
CA ALA A 124 -20.37 -19.37 -11.53
C ALA A 124 -19.96 -20.03 -10.20
N ILE A 125 -20.37 -19.44 -9.08
CA ILE A 125 -20.12 -20.00 -7.74
C ILE A 125 -20.92 -21.30 -7.53
N ALA A 126 -22.18 -21.37 -7.98
CA ALA A 126 -22.97 -22.60 -7.90
C ALA A 126 -22.39 -23.76 -8.74
N HIS A 127 -21.59 -23.45 -9.77
CA HIS A 127 -20.88 -24.44 -10.58
C HIS A 127 -19.58 -24.92 -9.95
N VAL A 128 -19.04 -24.25 -8.93
CA VAL A 128 -17.85 -24.70 -8.19
C VAL A 128 -18.15 -26.04 -7.51
N LYS A 129 -17.27 -27.03 -7.73
CA LYS A 129 -17.40 -28.38 -7.15
C LYS A 129 -16.58 -28.56 -5.87
N GLU A 130 -15.67 -27.63 -5.60
CA GLU A 130 -14.84 -27.63 -4.40
C GLU A 130 -15.63 -27.20 -3.16
N PRO A 131 -15.26 -27.67 -1.96
CA PRO A 131 -15.86 -27.19 -0.72
C PRO A 131 -15.67 -25.68 -0.57
N LEU A 132 -16.77 -24.98 -0.29
CA LEU A 132 -16.77 -23.53 -0.05
C LEU A 132 -17.04 -23.24 1.43
N PRO A 133 -16.32 -22.29 2.05
CA PRO A 133 -16.64 -21.85 3.40
C PRO A 133 -18.00 -21.12 3.44
N PRO A 134 -18.68 -21.08 4.59
CA PRO A 134 -19.87 -20.25 4.77
C PRO A 134 -19.57 -18.78 4.42
N GLY A 135 -20.50 -18.11 3.72
CA GLY A 135 -20.34 -16.69 3.35
C GLY A 135 -19.57 -16.44 2.05
N TYR A 136 -19.16 -17.48 1.31
CA TYR A 136 -18.32 -17.33 0.11
C TYR A 136 -18.99 -16.51 -1.01
N LEU A 137 -20.26 -16.83 -1.31
CA LEU A 137 -21.03 -16.09 -2.31
C LEU A 137 -21.26 -14.64 -1.88
N GLU A 138 -21.63 -14.46 -0.62
CA GLU A 138 -21.90 -13.17 -0.02
C GLU A 138 -20.66 -12.26 -0.05
N ALA A 139 -19.47 -12.82 0.21
CA ALA A 139 -18.21 -12.09 0.14
C ALA A 139 -17.87 -11.65 -1.29
N PHE A 140 -18.09 -12.50 -2.29
CA PHE A 140 -17.91 -12.15 -3.71
C PHE A 140 -18.90 -11.09 -4.18
N LEU A 141 -20.18 -11.22 -3.81
CA LEU A 141 -21.20 -10.22 -4.12
C LEU A 141 -20.91 -8.89 -3.43
N ALA A 142 -20.46 -8.90 -2.17
CA ALA A 142 -20.07 -7.70 -1.45
C ALA A 142 -18.86 -7.00 -2.10
N ALA A 143 -17.87 -7.76 -2.55
CA ALA A 143 -16.74 -7.22 -3.31
C ALA A 143 -17.22 -6.62 -4.64
N GLN A 144 -18.03 -7.34 -5.41
CA GLN A 144 -18.56 -6.85 -6.68
C GLN A 144 -19.37 -5.56 -6.50
N GLU A 145 -20.28 -5.54 -5.52
CA GLU A 145 -21.13 -4.38 -5.23
C GLU A 145 -20.29 -3.16 -4.83
N LYS A 146 -19.30 -3.37 -3.94
CA LYS A 146 -18.35 -2.30 -3.57
C LYS A 146 -17.70 -1.71 -4.82
N TRP A 147 -17.12 -2.54 -5.66
CA TRP A 147 -16.27 -2.09 -6.77
C TRP A 147 -17.03 -1.62 -8.01
N LYS A 148 -18.29 -2.03 -8.19
CA LYS A 148 -19.20 -1.43 -9.20
C LYS A 148 -19.46 0.05 -8.94
N HIS A 149 -19.44 0.45 -7.67
CA HIS A 149 -19.74 1.81 -7.23
C HIS A 149 -18.52 2.56 -6.71
N SER A 150 -17.31 2.07 -7.03
CA SER A 150 -16.09 2.67 -6.50
C SER A 150 -14.97 2.72 -7.52
N MET A 151 -14.09 3.71 -7.37
CA MET A 151 -12.85 3.83 -8.11
C MET A 151 -11.69 3.54 -7.17
N ASN A 152 -10.79 2.64 -7.56
CA ASN A 152 -9.56 2.40 -6.81
C ASN A 152 -8.64 3.61 -6.99
N CYS A 153 -8.50 4.40 -5.93
CA CYS A 153 -7.69 5.63 -5.93
C CYS A 153 -6.22 5.37 -5.59
N TRP A 154 -5.88 4.12 -5.31
CA TRP A 154 -4.51 3.67 -5.13
C TRP A 154 -4.14 2.86 -6.34
N SER A 155 -3.42 3.44 -7.30
CA SER A 155 -3.11 2.70 -8.51
C SER A 155 -1.71 2.87 -9.05
N ALA A 156 -1.08 1.72 -9.32
CA ALA A 156 -0.11 1.56 -10.40
C ALA A 156 -0.80 1.50 -11.78
N SER A 157 -2.13 1.73 -11.85
CA SER A 157 -2.97 1.63 -13.04
C SER A 157 -2.28 2.27 -14.23
N SER A 158 -2.34 1.63 -15.38
CA SER A 158 -1.84 2.22 -16.63
C SER A 158 -2.70 3.40 -17.10
N SER A 159 -3.87 3.61 -16.50
CA SER A 159 -4.77 4.72 -16.80
C SER A 159 -4.35 6.02 -16.08
N ILE A 160 -4.28 7.11 -16.83
CA ILE A 160 -3.94 8.45 -16.31
C ILE A 160 -4.91 8.90 -15.19
N PRO A 161 -6.24 8.70 -15.28
CA PRO A 161 -7.16 9.06 -14.21
C PRO A 161 -6.92 8.33 -12.88
N GLY A 162 -6.57 7.04 -12.93
CA GLY A 162 -6.23 6.26 -11.73
C GLY A 162 -4.90 6.67 -11.10
N ARG A 163 -3.93 7.14 -11.91
CA ARG A 163 -2.63 7.58 -11.41
C ARG A 163 -2.69 8.91 -10.69
N VAL A 164 -3.38 9.92 -11.23
CA VAL A 164 -3.39 11.26 -10.62
C VAL A 164 -4.04 11.30 -9.23
N LEU A 165 -4.92 10.33 -8.94
CA LEU A 165 -5.53 10.13 -7.62
C LEU A 165 -4.63 9.39 -6.62
N SER A 166 -3.49 8.85 -7.07
CA SER A 166 -2.53 8.18 -6.20
C SER A 166 -1.64 9.19 -5.46
N ASN A 167 -1.29 8.88 -4.21
CA ASN A 167 -0.24 9.59 -3.46
C ASN A 167 1.12 9.49 -4.13
N TRP A 168 1.31 8.47 -4.97
CA TRP A 168 2.59 8.12 -5.58
C TRP A 168 2.91 8.91 -6.83
N TYR A 169 1.88 9.50 -7.45
CA TYR A 169 2.04 10.17 -8.73
C TYR A 169 3.06 11.30 -8.62
N PRO A 170 4.24 11.17 -9.28
CA PRO A 170 5.22 12.23 -9.27
C PRO A 170 4.69 13.42 -10.04
N ILE A 171 4.83 14.59 -9.44
CA ILE A 171 4.42 15.88 -9.94
C ILE A 171 5.67 16.54 -10.52
N GLU A 172 5.66 16.80 -11.83
CA GLU A 172 6.83 17.30 -12.54
C GLU A 172 7.34 18.63 -11.97
N GLU A 173 6.44 19.56 -11.66
CA GLU A 173 6.75 20.84 -11.03
C GLU A 173 7.03 20.74 -9.51
N GLY A 174 6.77 19.58 -8.91
CA GLY A 174 6.77 19.37 -7.48
C GLY A 174 5.57 19.99 -6.75
N ILE A 175 5.42 19.65 -5.47
CA ILE A 175 4.40 20.18 -4.56
C ILE A 175 5.08 20.88 -3.38
N LEU A 176 4.73 22.15 -3.15
CA LEU A 176 5.26 22.94 -2.03
C LEU A 176 4.46 22.63 -0.76
N LEU A 177 5.11 22.00 0.22
CA LEU A 177 4.51 21.63 1.50
C LEU A 177 5.45 22.07 2.62
N TYR A 178 4.93 22.88 3.56
CA TYR A 178 5.65 23.35 4.75
C TYR A 178 7.06 23.89 4.44
N GLY A 179 7.16 24.75 3.42
CA GLY A 179 8.40 25.45 3.04
C GLY A 179 9.43 24.60 2.27
N ALA A 180 9.10 23.38 1.85
CA ALA A 180 9.94 22.56 1.00
C ALA A 180 9.15 21.94 -0.17
N THR A 181 9.85 21.65 -1.26
CA THR A 181 9.25 21.01 -2.44
C THR A 181 9.45 19.51 -2.36
N TYR A 182 8.38 18.78 -2.69
CA TYR A 182 8.35 17.32 -2.76
C TYR A 182 7.84 16.88 -4.12
N ASP A 183 8.05 15.62 -4.46
CA ASP A 183 7.67 15.10 -5.77
C ASP A 183 6.25 14.55 -5.79
N SER A 184 5.74 14.16 -4.64
CA SER A 184 4.39 13.64 -4.51
C SER A 184 3.91 13.81 -3.06
N PRO A 185 2.60 13.69 -2.80
CA PRO A 185 2.09 13.58 -1.44
C PRO A 185 2.77 12.45 -0.64
N GLU A 186 3.01 11.30 -1.28
CA GLU A 186 3.70 10.15 -0.66
C GLU A 186 5.10 10.53 -0.20
N HIS A 187 5.87 11.21 -1.05
CA HIS A 187 7.22 11.64 -0.72
C HIS A 187 7.21 12.57 0.51
N PHE A 188 6.31 13.56 0.57
CA PHE A 188 6.17 14.36 1.80
C PHE A 188 5.79 13.51 3.01
N TRP A 189 4.85 12.59 2.82
CA TRP A 189 4.33 11.71 3.88
C TRP A 189 5.43 10.86 4.51
N GLN A 190 6.34 10.29 3.71
CA GLN A 190 7.46 9.52 4.25
C GLN A 190 8.53 10.42 4.90
N ALA A 191 8.80 11.59 4.30
CA ALA A 191 9.80 12.51 4.82
C ALA A 191 9.43 13.12 6.19
N VAL A 192 8.15 13.41 6.42
CA VAL A 192 7.72 14.05 7.67
C VAL A 192 7.87 13.13 8.88
N LYS A 193 7.86 11.82 8.69
CA LYS A 193 8.04 10.82 9.76
C LYS A 193 9.41 10.90 10.44
N TYR A 194 10.42 11.47 9.78
CA TYR A 194 11.75 11.69 10.37
C TYR A 194 11.87 13.07 10.97
N HIS A 195 12.32 13.21 12.22
CA HIS A 195 12.65 14.53 12.76
C HIS A 195 13.76 15.22 11.93
N PRO A 196 13.71 16.56 11.72
CA PRO A 196 14.67 17.28 10.88
C PRO A 196 16.15 17.04 11.24
N ASP A 197 16.42 16.77 12.50
CA ASP A 197 17.78 16.56 13.02
C ASP A 197 18.25 15.11 12.99
N ILE A 198 17.46 14.14 12.54
CA ILE A 198 17.93 12.75 12.49
C ILE A 198 18.89 12.54 11.32
N THR A 199 20.12 12.10 11.62
CA THR A 199 21.12 11.79 10.59
C THR A 199 21.03 10.35 10.09
N ILE A 200 21.65 10.09 8.93
CA ILE A 200 21.85 8.73 8.42
C ILE A 200 22.66 7.86 9.39
N ALA A 201 23.65 8.42 10.08
CA ALA A 201 24.38 7.70 11.12
C ALA A 201 23.47 7.25 12.26
N GLN A 202 22.60 8.14 12.76
CA GLN A 202 21.66 7.81 13.82
C GLN A 202 20.65 6.73 13.38
N LEU A 203 20.15 6.80 12.14
CA LEU A 203 19.30 5.73 11.59
C LEU A 203 20.03 4.40 11.54
N THR A 204 21.27 4.41 11.04
CA THR A 204 22.12 3.21 10.96
C THR A 204 22.36 2.60 12.34
N ASP A 205 22.63 3.44 13.34
CA ASP A 205 22.82 3.00 14.73
C ASP A 205 21.53 2.43 15.34
N LEU A 206 20.36 2.99 15.04
CA LEU A 206 19.08 2.42 15.46
C LEU A 206 18.81 1.07 14.79
N ILE A 207 19.04 0.94 13.48
CA ILE A 207 18.92 -0.34 12.76
C ILE A 207 19.81 -1.41 13.41
N ASN A 208 21.08 -1.08 13.66
CA ASN A 208 22.04 -1.99 14.29
C ASN A 208 21.61 -2.41 15.70
N GLN A 209 20.88 -1.56 16.43
CA GLN A 209 20.32 -1.91 17.74
C GLN A 209 19.10 -2.82 17.61
N LEU A 210 18.21 -2.55 16.65
CA LEU A 210 17.07 -3.43 16.37
C LEU A 210 17.53 -4.82 15.91
N GLU A 211 18.58 -4.91 15.07
CA GLU A 211 19.10 -6.19 14.55
C GLU A 211 19.66 -7.09 15.66
N LYS A 212 20.16 -6.49 16.76
CA LYS A 212 20.72 -7.22 17.91
C LYS A 212 19.67 -7.68 18.92
N LYS A 213 18.45 -7.17 18.85
CA LYS A 213 17.37 -7.52 19.80
C LYS A 213 16.67 -8.79 19.34
N ASP A 214 16.39 -9.69 20.28
CA ASP A 214 15.47 -10.81 20.04
C ASP A 214 14.02 -10.30 20.13
N TRP A 215 13.34 -10.29 18.98
CA TRP A 215 11.96 -9.83 18.86
C TRP A 215 10.92 -10.89 19.23
N SER A 216 11.33 -12.14 19.44
CA SER A 216 10.40 -13.28 19.60
C SER A 216 9.40 -13.05 20.73
N SER A 217 9.89 -12.71 21.93
CA SER A 217 9.03 -12.46 23.10
C SER A 217 8.19 -11.18 22.95
N TRP A 218 8.75 -10.16 22.29
CA TRP A 218 8.07 -8.88 22.07
C TRP A 218 6.88 -9.05 21.09
N LEU A 219 7.11 -9.75 19.97
CA LEU A 219 6.07 -10.10 18.99
C LEU A 219 5.05 -11.06 19.58
N GLN A 220 5.50 -12.08 20.32
CA GLN A 220 4.60 -13.05 20.97
C GLN A 220 3.57 -12.37 21.89
N ARG A 221 3.97 -11.30 22.59
CA ARG A 221 3.04 -10.50 23.40
C ARG A 221 1.98 -9.80 22.57
N LEU A 222 2.34 -9.23 21.41
CA LEU A 222 1.35 -8.63 20.52
C LEU A 222 0.42 -9.71 19.95
N ASP A 223 0.99 -10.88 19.68
CA ASP A 223 0.31 -12.05 19.13
C ASP A 223 -0.61 -12.79 20.10
N SER A 224 -0.44 -12.65 21.41
CA SER A 224 -1.23 -13.40 22.39
C SER A 224 -2.46 -12.66 22.88
N ASP A 225 -2.60 -11.38 22.54
CA ASP A 225 -3.71 -10.52 22.97
C ASP A 225 -4.61 -10.16 21.78
N PRO A 226 -5.84 -10.69 21.67
CA PRO A 226 -6.73 -10.36 20.55
C PRO A 226 -7.17 -8.89 20.55
N ASN A 227 -7.18 -8.22 21.72
CA ASN A 227 -7.50 -6.79 21.79
C ASN A 227 -6.39 -5.91 21.24
N LEU A 228 -5.16 -6.44 21.15
CA LEU A 228 -4.05 -5.79 20.50
C LEU A 228 -3.93 -6.23 19.04
N TYR A 229 -3.89 -7.54 18.79
CA TYR A 229 -3.65 -8.10 17.46
C TYR A 229 -4.75 -7.73 16.47
N LEU A 230 -6.02 -8.05 16.75
CA LEU A 230 -7.10 -7.91 15.76
C LEU A 230 -7.28 -6.48 15.23
N PRO A 231 -7.30 -5.43 16.06
CA PRO A 231 -7.40 -4.07 15.54
C PRO A 231 -6.13 -3.57 14.85
N ASN A 232 -4.98 -4.22 15.08
CA ASN A 232 -3.66 -3.79 14.56
C ASN A 232 -2.99 -4.83 13.65
N ALA A 233 -3.74 -5.82 13.13
CA ALA A 233 -3.16 -7.01 12.51
C ALA A 233 -2.19 -6.66 11.37
N TYR A 234 -2.55 -5.67 10.54
CA TYR A 234 -1.66 -5.14 9.51
C TYR A 234 -0.33 -4.62 10.08
N ALA A 235 -0.35 -3.77 11.11
CA ALA A 235 0.85 -3.20 11.71
C ALA A 235 1.70 -4.27 12.43
N VAL A 236 1.06 -5.27 13.03
CA VAL A 236 1.77 -6.40 13.66
C VAL A 236 2.46 -7.27 12.62
N GLU A 237 1.80 -7.62 11.51
CA GLU A 237 2.42 -8.40 10.44
C GLU A 237 3.49 -7.61 9.67
N PHE A 238 3.28 -6.30 9.49
CA PHE A 238 4.30 -5.37 9.01
C PHE A 238 5.58 -5.43 9.86
N LEU A 239 5.43 -5.35 11.18
CA LEU A 239 6.56 -5.43 12.10
C LEU A 239 7.19 -6.82 12.09
N ARG A 240 6.39 -7.89 12.03
CA ARG A 240 6.91 -9.27 11.93
C ARG A 240 7.80 -9.42 10.70
N HIS A 241 7.39 -8.87 9.56
CA HIS A 241 8.17 -8.87 8.33
C HIS A 241 9.46 -8.04 8.47
N ASN A 242 9.34 -6.78 8.90
CA ASN A 242 10.43 -5.81 8.86
C ASN A 242 11.42 -5.88 10.04
N LEU A 243 11.09 -6.55 11.14
CA LEU A 243 12.01 -6.79 12.27
C LEU A 243 12.89 -8.03 12.11
N THR A 244 12.76 -8.76 10.99
CA THR A 244 13.69 -9.85 10.66
C THR A 244 15.11 -9.33 10.44
N SER A 245 16.13 -10.12 10.80
CA SER A 245 17.53 -9.72 10.60
C SER A 245 17.85 -9.40 9.13
N ASP A 246 17.26 -10.14 8.19
CA ASP A 246 17.46 -9.92 6.76
C ASP A 246 16.87 -8.58 6.30
N ARG A 247 15.67 -8.20 6.76
CA ARG A 247 15.07 -6.91 6.41
C ARG A 247 15.78 -5.73 7.08
N LEU A 248 16.19 -5.87 8.34
CA LEU A 248 16.98 -4.83 9.02
C LEU A 248 18.34 -4.62 8.33
N ARG A 249 19.01 -5.71 7.93
CA ARG A 249 20.23 -5.63 7.11
C ARG A 249 19.98 -4.97 5.77
N TRP A 250 18.87 -5.33 5.09
CA TRP A 250 18.47 -4.71 3.84
C TRP A 250 18.34 -3.18 3.98
N PHE A 251 17.62 -2.68 5.01
CA PHE A 251 17.52 -1.24 5.26
C PHE A 251 18.88 -0.57 5.43
N ARG A 252 19.77 -1.17 6.23
CA ARG A 252 21.13 -0.65 6.41
C ARG A 252 21.88 -0.59 5.08
N ASP A 253 21.82 -1.65 4.30
CA ASP A 253 22.55 -1.74 3.05
C ASP A 253 22.01 -0.72 2.03
N GLU A 254 20.69 -0.53 1.92
CA GLU A 254 20.10 0.52 1.08
C GLU A 254 20.57 1.93 1.50
N LEU A 255 20.60 2.25 2.80
CA LEU A 255 21.12 3.53 3.28
C LEU A 255 22.58 3.79 2.86
N THR A 256 23.36 2.75 2.52
CA THR A 256 24.72 2.91 2.00
C THR A 256 24.79 3.06 0.48
N ARG A 257 23.82 2.53 -0.27
CA ARG A 257 23.87 2.46 -1.75
C ARG A 257 23.67 3.81 -2.44
N HIS A 258 22.96 4.74 -1.82
CA HIS A 258 22.61 6.02 -2.45
C HIS A 258 23.65 7.13 -2.21
N ASN A 259 24.91 6.81 -1.89
CA ASN A 259 25.98 7.78 -1.57
C ASN A 259 25.61 8.76 -0.43
N LEU A 260 24.75 8.31 0.49
CA LEU A 260 24.28 9.12 1.63
C LEU A 260 25.44 9.41 2.57
N GLN A 261 25.60 10.68 2.95
CA GLN A 261 26.64 11.05 3.92
C GLN A 261 26.13 10.72 5.33
N GLN A 262 27.02 10.24 6.19
CA GLN A 262 26.66 9.88 7.57
C GLN A 262 26.09 11.06 8.38
N THR A 263 26.52 12.28 8.06
CA THR A 263 26.05 13.53 8.67
C THR A 263 24.82 14.14 7.99
N GLU A 264 24.40 13.58 6.84
CA GLU A 264 23.21 14.03 6.13
C GLU A 264 21.97 13.75 6.98
N ARG A 265 20.99 14.67 6.94
CA ARG A 265 19.73 14.49 7.66
C ARG A 265 18.73 13.71 6.80
N ALA A 266 18.06 12.73 7.37
CA ALA A 266 17.13 11.84 6.67
C ALA A 266 16.02 12.60 5.93
N ARG A 267 15.39 13.57 6.59
CA ARG A 267 14.35 14.41 5.97
C ARG A 267 14.91 15.27 4.83
N THR A 268 16.15 15.75 4.94
CA THR A 268 16.79 16.55 3.90
C THR A 268 17.21 15.70 2.71
N ALA A 269 17.64 14.46 2.94
CA ALA A 269 18.01 13.52 1.89
C ALA A 269 16.84 13.16 0.95
N GLN A 270 15.61 13.23 1.48
CA GLN A 270 14.38 12.99 0.72
C GLN A 270 13.99 14.24 -0.09
N LYS A 271 14.03 15.44 0.50
CA LYS A 271 13.58 16.70 -0.17
C LYS A 271 14.02 16.81 -1.63
N ARG A 272 13.10 17.27 -2.48
CA ARG A 272 13.40 17.56 -3.88
C ARG A 272 14.54 18.58 -3.99
N SER A 273 15.50 18.27 -4.85
CA SER A 273 16.62 19.17 -5.20
C SER A 273 16.66 19.43 -6.71
N THR A 274 17.63 20.21 -7.17
CA THR A 274 17.85 20.44 -8.61
C THR A 274 18.48 19.25 -9.33
N ALA A 275 18.91 18.22 -8.60
CA ALA A 275 19.46 16.99 -9.15
C ALA A 275 18.34 15.99 -9.54
N PRO A 276 18.63 15.00 -10.41
CA PRO A 276 17.71 13.89 -10.66
C PRO A 276 17.32 13.17 -9.36
N PHE A 277 16.15 12.53 -9.37
CA PHE A 277 15.65 11.78 -8.22
C PHE A 277 16.69 10.80 -7.69
N ARG A 278 17.00 10.92 -6.40
CA ARG A 278 17.95 10.04 -5.72
C ARG A 278 17.34 8.67 -5.44
N PHE A 279 16.03 8.62 -5.32
CA PHE A 279 15.22 7.44 -5.04
C PHE A 279 14.04 7.41 -6.02
N THR A 280 13.67 6.21 -6.46
CA THR A 280 12.40 5.95 -7.15
C THR A 280 11.23 6.10 -6.18
N ALA A 281 10.01 6.30 -6.67
CA ALA A 281 8.82 6.34 -5.81
C ALA A 281 8.66 5.06 -4.96
N PHE A 282 9.08 3.92 -5.49
CA PHE A 282 9.10 2.65 -4.77
C PHE A 282 10.13 2.66 -3.63
N GLU A 283 11.34 3.14 -3.87
CA GLU A 283 12.36 3.29 -2.83
C GLU A 283 11.94 4.31 -1.77
N GLU A 284 11.29 5.42 -2.14
CA GLU A 284 10.74 6.38 -1.16
C GLU A 284 9.80 5.69 -0.15
N LYS A 285 8.92 4.82 -0.65
CA LYS A 285 8.02 4.06 0.23
C LYS A 285 8.75 2.99 1.03
N VAL A 286 9.47 2.10 0.35
CA VAL A 286 9.97 0.86 0.96
C VAL A 286 11.24 1.10 1.76
N LEU A 287 12.10 2.06 1.40
CA LEU A 287 13.26 2.42 2.20
C LEU A 287 12.86 3.41 3.30
N TRP A 288 12.34 4.58 2.94
CA TRP A 288 12.11 5.66 3.91
C TRP A 288 10.81 5.48 4.67
N GLY A 289 9.72 5.15 3.99
CA GLY A 289 8.43 4.93 4.64
C GLY A 289 8.45 3.76 5.61
N ASP A 290 8.75 2.56 5.12
CA ASP A 290 8.73 1.36 5.96
C ASP A 290 9.74 1.46 7.13
N LEU A 291 10.93 2.04 6.91
CA LEU A 291 11.91 2.20 7.99
C LEU A 291 11.40 3.14 9.09
N ALA A 292 10.80 4.27 8.72
CA ALA A 292 10.20 5.17 9.71
C ALA A 292 9.05 4.48 10.46
N ASP A 293 8.21 3.74 9.74
CA ASP A 293 7.08 3.02 10.29
C ASP A 293 7.53 1.94 11.29
N VAL A 294 8.62 1.22 10.99
CA VAL A 294 9.25 0.30 11.94
C VAL A 294 9.58 1.01 13.25
N PHE A 295 10.28 2.14 13.20
CA PHE A 295 10.68 2.86 14.42
C PHE A 295 9.48 3.38 15.22
N HIS A 296 8.54 4.04 14.56
CA HIS A 296 7.36 4.61 15.22
C HIS A 296 6.45 3.52 15.80
N LEU A 297 6.25 2.40 15.10
CA LEU A 297 5.43 1.31 15.58
C LEU A 297 6.10 0.53 16.71
N VAL A 298 7.42 0.31 16.64
CA VAL A 298 8.15 -0.28 17.76
C VAL A 298 8.01 0.60 18.99
N TYR A 299 8.12 1.93 18.87
CA TYR A 299 7.85 2.84 19.98
C TYR A 299 6.41 2.69 20.50
N THR A 300 5.43 2.72 19.59
CA THR A 300 4.00 2.71 19.88
C THR A 300 3.57 1.44 20.62
N PHE A 301 4.03 0.27 20.17
CA PHE A 301 3.66 -1.01 20.76
C PHE A 301 4.55 -1.46 21.91
N SER A 302 5.68 -0.78 22.16
CA SER A 302 6.55 -1.08 23.29
C SER A 302 5.95 -0.60 24.62
N ARG A 303 6.14 -1.39 25.67
CA ARG A 303 5.73 -0.98 27.02
C ARG A 303 6.52 0.25 27.48
N PRO A 304 5.98 1.07 28.41
CA PRO A 304 6.67 2.26 28.91
C PRO A 304 8.06 1.99 29.50
N ASP A 305 8.28 0.78 30.02
CA ASP A 305 9.51 0.32 30.66
C ASP A 305 10.49 -0.39 29.70
N ASP A 306 10.12 -0.66 28.44
CA ASP A 306 11.06 -1.27 27.48
C ASP A 306 12.17 -0.26 27.11
N PRO A 307 13.47 -0.56 27.32
CA PRO A 307 14.56 0.34 27.00
C PRO A 307 14.57 0.81 25.55
N ILE A 308 14.07 0.00 24.61
CA ILE A 308 14.00 0.41 23.20
C ILE A 308 13.07 1.61 23.01
N ARG A 309 12.01 1.73 23.82
CA ARG A 309 11.06 2.82 23.75
C ARG A 309 11.71 4.15 24.12
N LYS A 310 12.52 4.16 25.18
CA LYS A 310 13.27 5.35 25.57
C LYS A 310 14.26 5.75 24.47
N ASN A 311 15.01 4.79 23.94
CA ASN A 311 15.98 5.06 22.89
C ASN A 311 15.33 5.66 21.64
N LEU A 312 14.19 5.11 21.20
CA LEU A 312 13.42 5.65 20.08
C LEU A 312 12.89 7.06 20.36
N ALA A 313 12.44 7.35 21.59
CA ALA A 313 12.03 8.70 21.97
C ALA A 313 13.18 9.70 21.98
N ASP A 314 14.36 9.30 22.45
CA ASP A 314 15.58 10.13 22.44
C ASP A 314 16.01 10.44 20.98
N HIS A 315 15.54 9.65 20.01
CA HIS A 315 15.71 9.86 18.56
C HIS A 315 14.43 10.35 17.87
N HIS A 316 13.48 10.91 18.62
CA HIS A 316 12.26 11.53 18.10
C HIS A 316 11.32 10.63 17.30
N PHE A 317 11.34 9.31 17.54
CA PHE A 317 10.34 8.36 17.02
C PHE A 317 9.18 8.13 17.99
N ASP A 318 9.00 9.03 18.96
CA ASP A 318 7.83 9.05 19.84
C ASP A 318 6.63 9.79 19.25
N ALA A 319 6.86 10.59 18.21
CA ALA A 319 5.87 11.37 17.51
C ALA A 319 6.41 11.83 16.14
N VAL A 320 5.51 12.29 15.28
CA VAL A 320 5.84 13.07 14.10
C VAL A 320 5.92 14.55 14.46
N TYR A 321 7.02 15.19 14.05
CA TYR A 321 7.31 16.59 14.33
C TYR A 321 7.24 17.42 13.04
N LEU A 322 6.29 18.35 12.99
CA LEU A 322 6.09 19.22 11.83
C LEU A 322 5.86 20.65 12.30
N GLU A 323 6.78 21.54 11.95
CA GLU A 323 6.83 22.91 12.48
C GLU A 323 6.79 22.90 14.02
N ALA A 324 5.83 23.59 14.64
CA ALA A 324 5.62 23.60 16.08
C ALA A 324 4.76 22.43 16.60
N ARG A 325 4.23 21.57 15.71
CA ARG A 325 3.32 20.46 16.06
C ARG A 325 4.11 19.20 16.39
N LYS A 326 3.68 18.53 17.47
CA LYS A 326 4.07 17.17 17.83
C LYS A 326 2.82 16.28 17.78
N MET A 327 2.79 15.32 16.87
CA MET A 327 1.63 14.47 16.62
C MET A 327 2.01 13.01 16.81
N PRO A 328 1.38 12.25 17.73
CA PRO A 328 1.67 10.83 17.86
C PRO A 328 1.41 10.08 16.53
N PHE A 329 2.22 9.09 16.21
CA PHE A 329 2.26 8.47 14.88
C PHE A 329 0.94 7.84 14.41
N ILE A 330 0.12 7.32 15.33
CA ILE A 330 -1.22 6.78 15.01
C ILE A 330 -2.37 7.67 15.55
N SER A 331 -2.09 8.96 15.77
CA SER A 331 -3.10 9.91 16.28
C SER A 331 -4.04 10.42 15.20
N GLU A 332 -5.21 10.89 15.62
CA GLU A 332 -6.14 11.65 14.76
C GLU A 332 -5.48 12.91 14.18
N ASP A 333 -4.62 13.59 14.96
CA ASP A 333 -3.90 14.78 14.51
C ASP A 333 -2.94 14.47 13.35
N PHE A 334 -2.16 13.38 13.45
CA PHE A 334 -1.28 12.97 12.36
C PHE A 334 -2.09 12.50 11.16
N ARG A 335 -3.16 11.74 11.37
CA ARG A 335 -4.06 11.32 10.29
C ARG A 335 -4.68 12.52 9.56
N SER A 336 -5.01 13.59 10.27
CA SER A 336 -5.60 14.81 9.69
C SER A 336 -4.62 15.58 8.82
N LEU A 337 -3.31 15.39 9.01
CA LEU A 337 -2.28 15.98 8.14
C LEU A 337 -2.47 15.57 6.68
N MET A 338 -2.99 14.37 6.40
CA MET A 338 -3.30 13.94 5.04
C MET A 338 -4.29 14.85 4.33
N LEU A 339 -5.34 15.31 5.02
CA LEU A 339 -6.27 16.27 4.44
C LEU A 339 -5.59 17.61 4.11
N GLU A 340 -4.67 18.07 4.96
CA GLU A 340 -3.89 19.28 4.70
C GLU A 340 -3.01 19.13 3.45
N ILE A 341 -2.28 18.02 3.31
CA ILE A 341 -1.45 17.71 2.14
C ILE A 341 -2.29 17.64 0.87
N TRP A 342 -3.42 16.93 0.93
CA TRP A 342 -4.30 16.75 -0.22
C TRP A 342 -4.98 18.06 -0.63
N ARG A 343 -5.31 18.95 0.32
CA ARG A 343 -5.77 20.31 -0.01
C ARG A 343 -4.74 21.05 -0.85
N VAL A 344 -3.46 20.97 -0.52
CA VAL A 344 -2.40 21.57 -1.35
C VAL A 344 -2.41 20.97 -2.75
N LYS A 345 -2.39 19.63 -2.88
CA LYS A 345 -2.38 18.96 -4.19
C LYS A 345 -3.59 19.32 -5.05
N TYR A 346 -4.80 19.30 -4.51
CA TYR A 346 -6.03 19.49 -5.30
C TYR A 346 -6.50 20.94 -5.39
N GLN A 347 -6.21 21.81 -4.42
CA GLN A 347 -6.63 23.21 -4.49
C GLN A 347 -5.62 24.06 -5.25
N GLN A 348 -4.31 23.79 -5.11
CA GLN A 348 -3.26 24.60 -5.74
C GLN A 348 -2.89 24.12 -7.14
N MET A 349 -3.34 22.93 -7.56
CA MET A 349 -3.04 22.36 -8.88
C MET A 349 -4.34 22.10 -9.66
N PRO A 350 -4.78 23.06 -10.50
CA PRO A 350 -6.10 23.00 -11.15
C PRO A 350 -6.39 21.72 -11.93
N ARG A 351 -5.37 21.14 -12.59
CA ARG A 351 -5.52 19.88 -13.35
C ARG A 351 -5.95 18.69 -12.49
N PHE A 352 -5.46 18.62 -11.25
CA PHE A 352 -5.84 17.53 -10.35
C PHE A 352 -7.22 17.79 -9.76
N ARG A 353 -7.55 19.05 -9.49
CA ARG A 353 -8.89 19.46 -9.09
C ARG A 353 -9.94 19.04 -10.11
N GLU A 354 -9.68 19.31 -11.38
CA GLU A 354 -10.59 18.99 -12.48
C GLU A 354 -10.87 17.49 -12.50
N VAL A 355 -9.82 16.65 -12.45
CA VAL A 355 -9.98 15.20 -12.44
C VAL A 355 -10.81 14.73 -11.25
N ILE A 356 -10.49 15.14 -10.01
CA ILE A 356 -11.23 14.66 -8.84
C ILE A 356 -12.67 15.19 -8.80
N SER A 357 -12.92 16.43 -9.27
CA SER A 357 -14.26 17.00 -9.36
C SER A 357 -15.12 16.41 -10.48
N GLY A 358 -14.49 15.82 -11.49
CA GLY A 358 -15.17 15.14 -12.60
C GLY A 358 -15.66 13.73 -12.24
N ILE A 359 -15.30 13.20 -11.07
CA ILE A 359 -15.76 11.89 -10.61
C ILE A 359 -17.20 12.02 -10.09
N PRO A 360 -18.17 11.26 -10.64
CA PRO A 360 -19.56 11.33 -10.18
C PRO A 360 -19.68 11.05 -8.68
N HIS A 361 -20.58 11.75 -7.98
CA HIS A 361 -20.77 11.57 -6.53
C HIS A 361 -21.18 10.13 -6.15
N GLU A 362 -21.81 9.43 -7.08
CA GLU A 362 -22.26 8.04 -6.94
C GLU A 362 -21.08 7.06 -6.94
N ILE A 363 -19.93 7.48 -7.50
CA ILE A 363 -18.69 6.71 -7.50
C ILE A 363 -17.88 7.09 -6.27
N ARG A 364 -17.72 6.14 -5.36
CA ARG A 364 -16.90 6.31 -4.16
C ARG A 364 -15.42 6.25 -4.51
N LEU A 365 -14.64 7.10 -3.87
CA LEU A 365 -13.19 6.96 -3.89
C LEU A 365 -12.82 5.89 -2.86
N GLU A 366 -12.31 4.76 -3.31
CA GLU A 366 -11.98 3.62 -2.47
C GLU A 366 -10.49 3.29 -2.49
N HIS A 367 -10.08 2.49 -1.53
CA HIS A 367 -8.72 2.00 -1.38
C HIS A 367 -8.74 0.49 -1.13
N PHE A 368 -7.85 -0.24 -1.81
CA PHE A 368 -7.63 -1.65 -1.53
C PHE A 368 -6.18 -1.98 -1.15
N LEU A 369 -6.00 -2.85 -0.15
CA LEU A 369 -4.69 -3.30 0.33
C LEU A 369 -4.25 -4.57 -0.42
N ASN A 370 -3.50 -4.38 -1.50
CA ASN A 370 -2.45 -5.34 -1.89
C ASN A 370 -1.06 -4.68 -1.94
N ASP A 371 -1.00 -3.35 -2.00
CA ASP A 371 0.19 -2.60 -1.63
C ASP A 371 -0.02 -2.12 -0.21
N GLY A 372 0.84 -2.53 0.73
CA GLY A 372 0.79 -2.06 2.10
C GLY A 372 0.82 -0.53 2.17
N ASP A 373 -0.35 0.13 2.27
CA ASP A 373 -0.49 1.59 2.10
C ASP A 373 0.39 2.32 3.12
N SER A 374 0.06 2.19 4.41
CA SER A 374 0.97 2.39 5.53
C SER A 374 0.28 2.00 6.83
N PRO A 375 1.01 1.51 7.85
CA PRO A 375 0.45 1.18 9.16
C PRO A 375 0.05 2.39 10.02
N ASP A 376 0.30 3.63 9.58
CA ASP A 376 -0.02 4.86 10.30
C ASP A 376 -1.51 5.28 10.21
N ILE A 377 -2.18 4.95 9.12
CA ILE A 377 -3.58 5.33 8.87
C ILE A 377 -4.44 4.08 8.60
N PRO A 378 -5.46 3.80 9.44
CA PRO A 378 -6.42 2.75 9.13
C PRO A 378 -7.18 3.05 7.82
N ILE A 379 -7.31 2.05 6.94
CA ILE A 379 -7.99 2.20 5.63
C ILE A 379 -9.35 2.92 5.71
N PRO A 380 -10.27 2.62 6.65
CA PRO A 380 -11.56 3.30 6.68
C PRO A 380 -11.42 4.81 6.87
N VAL A 381 -10.39 5.24 7.61
CA VAL A 381 -10.06 6.65 7.82
C VAL A 381 -9.52 7.24 6.51
N TYR A 382 -8.64 6.52 5.82
CA TYR A 382 -8.12 6.95 4.51
C TYR A 382 -9.22 7.10 3.45
N ILE A 383 -10.10 6.10 3.30
CA ILE A 383 -11.28 6.16 2.41
C ILE A 383 -12.16 7.35 2.76
N HIS A 384 -12.43 7.57 4.04
CA HIS A 384 -13.21 8.72 4.49
C HIS A 384 -12.57 10.03 4.03
N TYR A 385 -11.26 10.17 4.17
CA TYR A 385 -10.53 11.35 3.71
C TYR A 385 -10.58 11.54 2.20
N LEU A 386 -10.40 10.48 1.40
CA LEU A 386 -10.50 10.57 -0.06
C LEU A 386 -11.86 11.16 -0.49
N ASN A 387 -12.95 10.65 0.09
CA ASN A 387 -14.29 11.13 -0.25
C ASN A 387 -14.56 12.56 0.27
N GLN A 388 -14.06 12.92 1.46
CA GLN A 388 -14.08 14.31 1.92
C GLN A 388 -13.33 15.25 0.97
N MET A 389 -12.20 14.81 0.40
CA MET A 389 -11.42 15.60 -0.55
C MET A 389 -12.17 15.85 -1.86
N ARG A 390 -12.87 14.84 -2.40
CA ARG A 390 -13.75 15.02 -3.57
C ARG A 390 -14.82 16.08 -3.30
N ASP A 391 -15.44 16.03 -2.13
CA ASP A 391 -16.47 16.98 -1.74
C ASP A 391 -15.91 18.40 -1.59
N LEU A 392 -14.66 18.55 -1.15
CA LEU A 392 -13.96 19.85 -1.09
C LEU A 392 -13.60 20.37 -2.49
N ALA A 393 -13.09 19.51 -3.38
CA ALA A 393 -12.69 19.90 -4.73
C ALA A 393 -13.88 20.36 -5.60
N SER A 394 -15.07 19.79 -5.34
CA SER A 394 -16.32 20.08 -6.03
C SER A 394 -16.97 21.40 -5.61
N ARG A 395 -16.54 22.01 -4.50
CA ARG A 395 -17.01 23.34 -4.08
C ARG A 395 -16.31 24.42 -4.91
N PRO A 396 -16.93 25.59 -5.17
CA PRO A 396 -16.22 26.72 -5.75
C PRO A 396 -15.03 27.12 -4.85
N PRO A 397 -13.90 27.59 -5.42
CA PRO A 397 -12.80 28.08 -4.61
C PRO A 397 -13.32 29.20 -3.71
N VAL A 398 -13.04 29.08 -2.40
CA VAL A 398 -13.24 30.20 -1.48
C VAL A 398 -12.22 31.25 -1.91
N ASN A 399 -12.68 32.42 -2.34
CA ASN A 399 -11.79 33.56 -2.53
C ASN A 399 -11.27 33.94 -1.14
N GLU A 400 -10.00 33.59 -0.85
CA GLU A 400 -9.27 34.13 0.29
C GLU A 400 -8.76 35.55 -0.01
#